data_AF-A0A960HPF3-F1
#
_entry.id   AF-A0A960HPF3-F1
#
_cell.length_a   1.000
_cell.length_b   1.000
_cell.length_c   1.000
_cell.angle_alpha   90.00
_cell.angle_beta   90.00
_cell.angle_gamma   90.00
#
_symmetry.space_group_name_H-M   'P 1'
#
loop_
_entity.id
_entity.type
_entity.pdbx_description
1 polymer ?
#
loop_
_entity_poly.entity_id
_entity_poly.type
_entity_poly.pdbx_seq_one_letter_code
_entity_poly.pdbx_strand_id
1 'polypeptide(L)' 'RGSAIPALDGWYLFADYCAGRVRAIILGDDGTFARELDLGIDVTSPISFGRDAAGEPYVLSDAGQVLRLVPA' A
#
# COMPACT_ATOMS: atom_id res chain seq x y z
N ARG A 1 9.10 8.68 -2.78
CA ARG A 1 7.69 8.23 -2.76
C ARG A 1 6.90 9.09 -3.71
N GLY A 2 5.72 8.65 -4.14
CA GLY A 2 4.82 9.44 -4.97
C GLY A 2 4.36 10.69 -4.25
N SER A 3 3.82 11.63 -5.03
CA SER A 3 3.34 12.93 -4.57
C SER A 3 1.82 12.97 -4.39
N ALA A 4 1.08 12.01 -4.94
CA ALA A 4 -0.38 12.02 -4.88
C ALA A 4 -0.91 11.77 -3.46
N ILE A 5 -0.19 11.00 -2.63
CA ILE A 5 -0.61 10.67 -1.26
C ILE A 5 0.53 10.99 -0.27
N PRO A 6 0.80 12.27 0.05
CA PRO A 6 1.91 12.64 0.95
C PRO A 6 1.79 12.03 2.35
N ALA A 7 0.56 11.77 2.83
CA ALA A 7 0.32 11.15 4.12
C ALA A 7 0.86 9.71 4.24
N LEU A 8 1.14 9.05 3.11
CA LEU A 8 1.77 7.75 3.09
C LEU A 8 3.30 7.84 3.15
N ASP A 9 3.92 9.01 3.28
CA ASP A 9 5.38 9.09 3.45
C ASP A 9 5.89 8.37 4.72
N GLY A 10 6.97 7.60 4.61
CA GLY A 10 7.45 6.66 5.63
C GLY A 10 6.71 5.30 5.76
N TRP A 11 5.46 5.16 5.27
CA TRP A 11 4.67 3.93 5.44
C TRP A 11 5.04 2.76 4.51
N TYR A 12 5.09 1.54 5.06
CA TYR A 12 5.23 0.28 4.34
C TYR A 12 3.85 -0.30 4.03
N LEU A 13 3.57 -0.57 2.76
CA LEU A 13 2.31 -1.16 2.31
C LEU A 13 2.40 -2.68 2.33
N PHE A 14 1.32 -3.33 2.75
CA PHE A 14 1.17 -4.77 2.73
C PHE A 14 -0.30 -5.16 2.56
N ALA A 15 -0.55 -6.38 2.13
CA ALA A 15 -1.89 -6.94 2.03
C ALA A 15 -1.85 -8.44 2.32
N ASP A 16 -2.97 -8.95 2.81
CA ASP A 16 -3.20 -10.38 2.91
C ASP A 16 -3.82 -10.88 1.59
N TYR A 17 -3.28 -11.98 1.05
CA TYR A 17 -3.72 -12.52 -0.24
C TYR A 17 -5.19 -12.96 -0.22
N CYS A 18 -5.65 -13.59 0.87
CA CYS A 18 -7.01 -14.13 0.95
C CYS A 18 -8.04 -13.06 1.32
N ALA A 19 -7.70 -12.17 2.26
CA ALA A 19 -8.60 -11.13 2.76
C ALA A 19 -8.63 -9.90 1.86
N GLY A 20 -7.58 -9.65 1.08
CA GLY A 20 -7.54 -8.55 0.11
C GLY A 20 -7.32 -7.14 0.68
N ARG A 21 -7.35 -7.00 2.02
CA ARG A 21 -7.24 -5.70 2.69
C ARG A 21 -5.85 -5.10 2.56
N VAL A 22 -5.77 -3.92 1.95
CA VAL A 22 -4.53 -3.14 1.85
C VAL A 22 -4.34 -2.33 3.14
N ARG A 23 -3.19 -2.54 3.76
CA ARG A 23 -2.83 -1.94 5.04
C ARG A 23 -1.45 -1.31 4.95
N ALA A 24 -1.15 -0.44 5.90
CA ALA A 24 0.11 0.25 5.99
C ALA A 24 0.65 0.20 7.42
N ILE A 25 1.96 -0.02 7.59
CA ILE A 25 2.65 0.17 8.87
C ILE A 25 3.69 1.28 8.76
N ILE A 26 3.95 1.96 9.87
CA ILE A 26 5.08 2.87 10.01
C ILE A 26 5.92 2.43 11.20
N LEU A 27 7.23 2.58 11.06
CA LEU A 27 8.20 2.25 12.10
C LEU A 27 8.64 3.55 12.80
N GLY A 28 8.97 3.45 14.08
CA GLY A 28 9.64 4.51 14.81
C GLY A 28 11.09 4.67 14.35
N ASP A 29 11.76 5.72 14.83
CA ASP A 29 13.17 5.99 14.51
C ASP A 29 14.13 4.87 14.95
N ASP A 30 13.71 4.07 15.94
CA ASP A 30 14.41 2.88 16.43
C ASP A 30 14.12 1.61 15.59
N GLY A 31 13.33 1.74 14.52
CA GLY A 31 12.92 0.63 13.65
C GLY A 31 11.82 -0.25 14.22
N THR A 32 11.27 0.08 15.40
CA THR A 32 10.19 -0.71 16.00
C THR A 32 8.84 -0.35 15.41
N PHE A 33 7.88 -1.26 15.50
CA PHE A 33 6.50 -1.00 15.08
C PHE A 33 5.92 0.19 15.85
N ALA A 34 5.49 1.23 15.13
CA ALA A 34 4.86 2.39 15.73
C ALA A 34 3.34 2.40 15.53
N ARG A 35 2.86 2.18 14.30
CA ARG A 35 1.43 2.24 13.98
C ARG A 35 1.07 1.42 12.75
N GLU A 36 -0.14 0.88 12.75
CA GLU A 36 -0.82 0.29 11.58
C GLU A 36 -2.02 1.16 11.17
N LEU A 37 -2.30 1.19 9.86
CA LEU A 37 -3.42 1.85 9.25
C LEU A 37 -4.10 0.88 8.27
N ASP A 38 -5.41 0.72 8.41
CA ASP A 38 -6.25 0.17 7.35
C ASP A 38 -6.58 1.29 6.36
N LEU A 39 -6.29 1.07 5.07
CA LEU A 39 -6.55 2.08 4.03
C LEU A 39 -8.01 2.09 3.57
N GLY A 40 -8.82 1.13 4.01
CA GLY A 40 -10.20 0.96 3.54
C GLY A 40 -10.29 0.52 2.08
N ILE A 41 -9.25 -0.15 1.58
CA ILE A 41 -9.15 -0.61 0.19
C ILE A 41 -9.12 -2.14 0.18
N ASP A 42 -10.06 -2.72 -0.54
CA ASP A 42 -10.13 -4.15 -0.80
C ASP A 42 -9.68 -4.43 -2.24
N VAL A 43 -8.67 -5.29 -2.38
CA VAL A 43 -8.19 -5.78 -3.67
C VAL A 43 -8.36 -7.29 -3.70
N THR A 44 -8.93 -7.85 -4.76
CA THR A 44 -9.02 -9.31 -4.91
C THR A 44 -7.63 -9.89 -5.09
N SER A 45 -7.26 -10.91 -4.31
CA SER A 45 -6.02 -11.68 -4.46
C SER A 45 -4.76 -10.83 -4.72
N PRO A 46 -4.41 -9.87 -3.84
CA PRO A 46 -3.26 -9.01 -4.04
C PRO A 46 -1.97 -9.81 -3.92
N ILE A 47 -1.09 -9.70 -4.91
CA ILE A 47 0.14 -10.51 -5.03
C ILE A 47 1.41 -9.66 -4.97
N SER A 48 1.32 -8.36 -5.23
CA SER A 48 2.50 -7.50 -5.21
C SER A 48 2.13 -6.03 -5.07
N PHE A 49 3.16 -5.22 -4.84
CA PHE A 49 3.10 -3.77 -4.89
C PHE A 49 4.13 -3.26 -5.90
N GLY A 50 3.77 -2.21 -6.61
CA GLY A 50 4.63 -1.55 -7.59
C GLY A 50 4.67 -0.04 -7.37
N ARG A 51 5.58 0.61 -8.08
CA ARG A 51 5.57 2.05 -8.26
C ARG A 51 5.83 2.41 -9.70
N ASP A 52 5.21 3.48 -10.19
CA ASP A 52 5.54 4.03 -11.50
C ASP A 52 6.82 4.89 -11.46
N ALA A 53 7.15 5.53 -12.59
CA ALA A 53 8.31 6.42 -12.72
C ALA A 53 8.20 7.70 -11.88
N ALA A 54 6.98 8.13 -11.52
CA ALA A 54 6.74 9.25 -10.61
C ALA A 54 6.75 8.79 -9.13
N GLY A 55 6.88 7.49 -8.89
CA GLY A 55 6.91 6.89 -7.55
C GLY A 55 5.53 6.65 -6.95
N GLU A 56 4.45 6.79 -7.73
CA GLU A 56 3.08 6.58 -7.28
C GLU A 56 2.83 5.08 -7.02
N PRO A 57 2.17 4.71 -5.92
CA PRO A 57 2.03 3.31 -5.53
C PRO A 57 0.90 2.58 -6.27
N TYR A 58 1.15 1.30 -6.54
CA TYR A 58 0.21 0.38 -7.20
C TYR A 58 0.11 -0.94 -6.43
N VAL A 59 -1.05 -1.59 -6.53
CA VAL A 59 -1.29 -2.97 -6.10
C VAL A 59 -1.49 -3.84 -7.32
N LEU A 60 -0.83 -5.00 -7.35
CA LEU A 60 -0.98 -5.99 -8.40
C LEU A 60 -1.82 -7.14 -7.86
N SER A 61 -2.76 -7.61 -8.67
CA SER A 61 -3.70 -8.68 -8.33
C SER A 61 -3.50 -9.90 -9.22
N ASP A 62 -3.64 -11.09 -8.64
CA ASP A 62 -3.73 -12.35 -9.38
C ASP A 62 -4.96 -12.43 -10.30
N ALA A 63 -5.96 -11.58 -10.07
CA ALA A 63 -7.10 -11.40 -10.97
C ALA A 63 -6.74 -10.63 -12.26
N GLY A 64 -5.47 -10.29 -12.47
CA GLY A 64 -4.94 -9.66 -13.70
C GLY A 64 -4.98 -8.13 -13.70
N GLN A 65 -5.25 -7.51 -12.56
CA GLN A 65 -5.39 -6.05 -12.43
C GLN A 65 -4.12 -5.40 -11.88
N VAL A 66 -3.84 -4.19 -12.36
CA VAL A 66 -2.82 -3.28 -11.81
C VAL A 66 -3.53 -2.00 -11.38
N LEU A 67 -3.69 -1.83 -10.08
CA LEU A 67 -4.53 -0.79 -9.48
C LEU A 67 -3.65 0.31 -8.89
N ARG A 68 -3.83 1.56 -9.33
CA ARG A 68 -3.17 2.71 -8.72
C ARG A 68 -3.88 3.09 -7.44
N LEU A 69 -3.13 3.36 -6.37
CA LEU A 69 -3.70 3.97 -5.16
C LEU A 69 -3.78 5.49 -5.35
N VAL A 70 -4.94 6.07 -5.02
CA VAL A 70 -5.22 7.52 -5.13
C VAL A 70 -5.86 8.03 -3.84
N PRO A 71 -5.78 9.35 -3.55
CA PRO A 71 -6.57 9.95 -2.47
C PRO A 71 -8.07 9.71 -2.65
N ALA A 72 -8.81 9.71 -1.53
CA ALA A 72 -10.27 9.72 -1.51
C ALA A 72 -10.87 11.03 -2.04
#